data_AF-A0A178VHI4-F1
#
_entry.id   AF-A0A178VHI4-F1
#
_cell.length_a   1.000
_cell.length_b   1.000
_cell.length_c   1.000
_cell.angle_alpha   90.00
_cell.angle_beta   90.00
_cell.angle_gamma   90.00
#
_symmetry.space_group_name_H-M   'P 1'
#
loop_
_entity.id
_entity.type
_entity.pdbx_description
1 polymer ?
#
loop_
_entity_poly.entity_id
_entity_poly.type
_entity_poly.pdbx_seq_one_letter_code
_entity_poly.pdbx_strand_id
1 'polypeptide(L)'
;MVVKVLDWGEDGYATTAETSALRASFRQEVAVWHKLDHPNVTRFVGASMGTANLKIPSSAETENSLPQRACCVVVEYIPGGTLKQYLFRNRRKKLAFKVVVQLALDLSRGLSYLHSERIVHRDVKTENMLLDYQRNLKIADFGVARVEAQNPKDMTGETGTLGYMAPEVLDGKPYNRRCDVYSFGICLWEIYCCDMPYPDLSFADVSSAVVRQNLRPDIPRCCPTALATIMKRCWEANPEKRPEMKEVVSLLEAVDTTKGGGMIPEDQRPGCFCFVSGRGP
;
A
#
# COMPACT_ATOMS: atom_id res chain seq x y z
N MET A 1 -2.95 -1.82 21.45
CA MET A 1 -3.12 -0.52 20.76
C MET A 1 -1.75 -0.05 20.32
N VAL A 2 -1.64 0.63 19.19
CA VAL A 2 -0.39 1.24 18.71
C VAL A 2 -0.55 2.75 18.72
N VAL A 3 0.49 3.46 19.15
CA VAL A 3 0.57 4.91 19.06
C VAL A 3 1.47 5.26 17.88
N LYS A 4 0.91 5.92 16.86
CA LYS A 4 1.69 6.57 15.82
C LYS A 4 1.90 8.01 16.21
N VAL A 5 3.16 8.45 16.24
CA VAL A 5 3.53 9.85 16.39
C VAL A 5 3.59 10.44 14.98
N LEU A 6 2.82 11.50 14.75
CA LEU A 6 2.97 12.36 13.60
C LEU A 6 3.79 13.57 14.06
N ASP A 7 5.07 13.51 13.75
CA ASP A 7 5.98 14.65 13.90
C ASP A 7 5.93 15.47 12.63
N TRP A 8 5.68 16.77 12.79
CA TRP A 8 5.51 17.70 11.68
C TRP A 8 6.57 18.80 11.66
N GLY A 9 7.71 18.59 12.34
CA GLY A 9 8.89 19.43 12.24
C GLY A 9 9.48 19.81 13.60
N GLU A 10 10.77 20.13 13.60
CA GLU A 10 11.53 20.52 14.78
C GLU A 10 10.94 21.76 15.47
N ASP A 11 10.97 21.75 16.81
CA ASP A 11 10.63 22.88 17.65
C ASP A 11 11.57 24.07 17.33
N GLY A 12 11.11 25.01 16.49
CA GLY A 12 11.85 26.27 16.26
C GLY A 12 11.56 27.05 14.98
N TYR A 13 11.03 26.43 13.92
CA TYR A 13 10.91 27.09 12.60
C TYR A 13 9.49 27.29 12.05
N ALA A 14 8.47 26.66 12.65
CA ALA A 14 7.08 26.83 12.19
C ALA A 14 6.41 28.05 12.85
N THR A 15 5.89 28.95 12.02
CA THR A 15 5.06 30.08 12.46
C THR A 15 3.81 29.61 13.20
N THR A 16 3.23 30.49 14.02
CA THR A 16 1.95 30.21 14.72
C THR A 16 0.82 29.88 13.74
N ALA A 17 0.84 30.50 12.55
CA ALA A 17 -0.12 30.25 11.48
C ALA A 17 0.03 28.84 10.89
N GLU A 18 1.26 28.41 10.57
CA GLU A 18 1.55 27.06 10.08
C GLU A 18 1.17 26.01 11.13
N THR A 19 1.52 26.24 12.41
CA THR A 19 1.15 25.33 13.50
C THR A 19 -0.37 25.21 13.65
N SER A 20 -1.11 26.29 13.46
CA SER A 20 -2.57 26.30 13.51
C SER A 20 -3.19 25.54 12.32
N ALA A 21 -2.67 25.76 11.11
CA ALA A 21 -3.09 25.07 9.90
C ALA A 21 -2.85 23.56 9.99
N LEU A 22 -1.69 23.15 10.50
CA LEU A 22 -1.39 21.73 10.73
C LEU A 22 -2.33 21.08 11.73
N ARG A 23 -2.62 21.75 12.86
CA ARG A 23 -3.59 21.25 13.84
C ARG A 23 -5.01 21.15 13.27
N ALA A 24 -5.41 22.10 12.43
CA ALA A 24 -6.69 22.04 11.73
C ALA A 24 -6.76 20.85 10.76
N SER A 25 -5.71 20.64 9.97
CA SER A 25 -5.58 19.47 9.08
C SER A 25 -5.64 18.16 9.87
N PHE A 26 -4.90 18.04 10.97
CA PHE A 26 -4.89 16.86 11.82
C PHE A 26 -6.28 16.55 12.42
N ARG A 27 -7.00 17.58 12.91
CA ARG A 27 -8.37 17.40 13.41
C ARG A 27 -9.32 16.89 12.34
N GLN A 28 -9.18 17.40 11.11
CA GLN A 28 -10.01 16.97 9.99
C GLN A 28 -9.72 15.52 9.61
N GLU A 29 -8.45 15.12 9.53
CA GLU A 29 -8.03 13.73 9.30
C GLU A 29 -8.60 12.78 10.37
N VAL A 30 -8.44 13.15 11.65
CA VAL A 30 -8.97 12.38 12.79
C VAL A 30 -10.48 12.26 12.74
N ALA A 31 -11.20 13.34 12.42
CA ALA A 31 -12.66 13.35 12.34
C ALA A 31 -13.19 12.44 11.22
N VAL A 32 -12.43 12.28 10.14
CA VAL A 32 -12.74 11.35 9.05
C VAL A 32 -12.41 9.92 9.48
N TRP A 33 -11.20 9.68 9.99
CA TRP A 33 -10.76 8.33 10.37
C TRP A 33 -11.59 7.74 11.53
N HIS A 34 -12.06 8.57 12.47
CA HIS A 34 -12.93 8.13 13.56
C HIS A 34 -14.23 7.49 13.08
N LYS A 35 -14.73 7.84 11.89
CA LYS A 35 -15.97 7.31 11.32
C LYS A 35 -15.76 6.03 10.51
N LEU A 36 -14.51 5.63 10.28
CA LEU A 36 -14.21 4.45 9.47
C LEU A 36 -14.43 3.17 10.27
N ASP A 37 -15.26 2.30 9.72
CA ASP A 37 -15.50 0.96 10.26
C ASP A 37 -15.58 -0.06 9.13
N HIS A 38 -14.50 -0.82 8.95
CA HIS A 38 -14.41 -1.85 7.92
C HIS A 38 -13.41 -2.92 8.34
N PRO A 39 -13.67 -4.23 8.11
CA PRO A 39 -12.79 -5.32 8.54
C PRO A 39 -11.37 -5.21 8.00
N ASN A 40 -11.19 -4.67 6.79
CA ASN A 40 -9.89 -4.48 6.14
C ASN A 40 -9.29 -3.08 6.32
N VAL A 41 -9.78 -2.27 7.27
CA VAL A 41 -9.20 -0.98 7.64
C VAL A 41 -8.92 -0.97 9.13
N THR A 42 -7.77 -0.44 9.54
CA THR A 42 -7.44 -0.32 10.96
C THR A 42 -8.40 0.63 11.68
N ARG A 43 -8.98 0.14 12.78
CA ARG A 43 -9.91 0.88 13.62
C ARG A 43 -9.17 1.96 14.40
N PHE A 44 -9.64 3.19 14.23
CA PHE A 44 -9.24 4.33 15.03
C PHE A 44 -9.70 4.17 16.48
N VAL A 45 -8.82 4.50 17.44
CA VAL A 45 -9.14 4.44 18.88
C VAL A 45 -9.17 5.85 19.48
N GLY A 46 -8.20 6.70 19.14
CA GLY A 46 -8.11 8.04 19.70
C GLY A 46 -7.00 8.86 19.08
N ALA A 47 -6.95 10.15 19.40
CA ALA A 47 -5.88 11.03 18.96
C ALA A 47 -5.60 12.09 20.03
N SER A 48 -4.36 12.58 20.06
CA SER A 48 -3.94 13.69 20.91
C SER A 48 -3.20 14.72 20.08
N MET A 49 -3.42 16.00 20.39
CA MET A 49 -2.62 17.11 19.86
C MET A 49 -1.71 17.60 20.98
N GLY A 50 -0.41 17.42 20.82
CA GLY A 50 0.58 17.69 21.86
C GLY A 50 0.85 16.45 22.72
N THR A 51 2.12 16.32 23.13
CA THR A 51 2.63 15.24 23.97
C THR A 51 2.92 15.70 25.40
N ALA A 52 2.79 17.01 25.69
CA ALA A 52 3.09 17.60 27.00
C ALA A 52 2.34 16.94 28.18
N ASN A 53 1.18 16.33 27.92
CA ASN A 53 0.37 15.64 28.93
C ASN A 53 0.33 14.11 28.73
N LEU A 54 1.10 13.55 27.80
CA LEU A 54 1.13 12.11 27.52
C LEU A 54 2.33 11.45 28.20
N LYS A 55 2.07 10.49 29.10
CA LYS A 55 3.10 9.58 29.64
C LYS A 55 3.28 8.40 28.68
N ILE A 56 4.09 8.57 27.65
CA ILE A 56 4.42 7.49 26.71
C ILE A 56 5.61 6.70 27.30
N PRO A 57 5.51 5.39 27.52
CA PRO A 57 6.63 4.59 27.98
C PRO A 57 7.73 4.59 26.91
N SER A 58 8.92 5.13 27.22
CA SER A 58 10.07 5.01 26.34
C SER A 58 10.59 3.58 26.40
N SER A 59 10.56 2.84 25.30
CA SER A 59 11.39 1.64 25.17
C SER A 59 12.85 2.06 25.21
N ALA A 60 13.65 1.38 26.04
CA ALA A 60 14.92 1.81 26.60
C ALA A 60 16.12 2.01 25.62
N GLU A 61 15.90 2.29 24.34
CA GLU A 61 16.99 2.42 23.35
C GLU A 61 16.89 3.68 22.47
N THR A 62 16.09 4.68 22.83
CA THR A 62 16.12 5.96 22.12
C THR A 62 15.79 7.11 23.06
N GLU A 63 16.82 7.81 23.55
CA GLU A 63 16.70 9.10 24.25
C GLU A 63 16.30 10.22 23.26
N ASN A 64 15.13 10.09 22.63
CA ASN A 64 14.49 11.23 21.97
C ASN A 64 13.13 11.43 22.62
N SER A 65 13.08 12.29 23.63
CA SER A 65 11.82 12.81 24.16
C SER A 65 11.02 13.41 23.01
N LEU A 66 9.81 12.87 22.78
CA LEU A 66 8.93 13.33 21.72
C LEU A 66 8.69 14.84 21.83
N PRO A 67 8.73 15.61 20.73
CA PRO A 67 8.50 17.06 20.76
C PRO A 67 7.18 17.38 21.45
N GLN A 68 7.13 18.41 22.31
CA GLN A 68 5.92 18.77 23.08
C GLN A 68 4.71 19.04 22.17
N ARG A 69 4.97 19.41 20.91
CA ARG A 69 3.98 19.75 19.89
C ARG A 69 3.56 18.57 19.02
N ALA A 70 4.16 17.39 19.16
CA ALA A 70 3.83 16.24 18.34
C ALA A 70 2.36 15.82 18.51
N CYS A 71 1.73 15.40 17.42
CA CYS A 71 0.38 14.84 17.45
C CYS A 71 0.48 13.32 17.45
N CYS A 72 -0.42 12.65 18.15
CA CYS A 72 -0.44 11.20 18.23
C CYS A 72 -1.79 10.66 17.76
N VAL A 73 -1.76 9.57 17.01
CA VAL A 73 -2.94 8.78 16.68
C VAL A 73 -2.80 7.39 17.30
N VAL A 74 -3.86 6.94 17.96
CA VAL A 74 -3.97 5.63 18.57
C VAL A 74 -4.89 4.78 17.72
N VAL A 75 -4.39 3.63 17.28
CA VAL A 75 -5.14 2.66 16.48
C VAL A 75 -5.13 1.29 17.15
N GLU A 76 -6.00 0.41 16.69
CA GLU A 76 -5.94 -1.00 17.06
C GLU A 76 -4.55 -1.60 16.76
N TYR A 77 -4.11 -2.54 17.59
CA TYR A 77 -2.85 -3.24 17.34
C TYR A 77 -3.11 -4.51 16.55
N ILE A 78 -2.39 -4.66 15.44
CA ILE A 78 -2.46 -5.82 14.56
C ILE A 78 -1.15 -6.62 14.71
N PRO A 79 -1.19 -7.82 15.33
CA PRO A 79 0.01 -8.45 15.88
C PRO A 79 0.86 -9.25 14.89
N GLY A 80 0.37 -9.54 13.68
CA GLY A 80 1.09 -10.35 12.69
C GLY A 80 2.15 -9.60 11.88
N GLY A 81 2.35 -8.30 12.15
CA GLY A 81 3.33 -7.46 11.47
C GLY A 81 2.86 -7.00 10.10
N THR A 82 3.81 -6.48 9.30
CA THR A 82 3.49 -5.93 7.97
C THR A 82 3.43 -7.02 6.91
N LEU A 83 2.65 -6.77 5.87
CA LEU A 83 2.61 -7.62 4.68
C LEU A 83 4.00 -7.71 4.04
N LYS A 84 4.78 -6.61 3.98
CA LYS A 84 6.15 -6.64 3.46
C LYS A 84 7.03 -7.68 4.18
N GLN A 85 6.98 -7.72 5.52
CA GLN A 85 7.72 -8.72 6.30
C GLN A 85 7.24 -10.14 5.99
N TYR A 86 5.93 -10.33 5.84
CA TYR A 86 5.35 -11.61 5.48
C TYR A 86 5.78 -12.09 4.09
N LEU A 87 5.77 -11.20 3.08
CA LEU A 87 6.21 -11.50 1.72
C LEU A 87 7.71 -11.83 1.69
N PHE A 88 8.53 -11.06 2.38
CA PHE A 88 9.98 -11.32 2.48
C PHE A 88 10.28 -12.72 3.04
N ARG A 89 9.59 -13.13 4.11
CA ARG A 89 9.72 -14.48 4.69
C ARG A 89 9.32 -15.60 3.72
N ASN A 90 8.43 -15.30 2.76
CA ASN A 90 7.95 -16.24 1.76
C ASN A 90 8.61 -16.05 0.38
N ARG A 91 9.64 -15.21 0.25
CA ARG A 91 10.30 -14.92 -1.05
C ARG A 91 10.79 -16.16 -1.79
N ARG A 92 11.28 -17.19 -1.07
CA ARG A 92 11.74 -18.46 -1.66
C ARG A 92 10.60 -19.43 -1.96
N LYS A 93 9.72 -19.69 -1.01
CA LYS A 93 8.65 -20.70 -1.12
C LYS A 93 7.44 -20.21 -1.92
N LYS A 94 7.29 -18.89 -2.02
CA LYS A 94 6.13 -18.18 -2.58
C LYS A 94 4.83 -18.53 -1.84
N LEU A 95 3.78 -17.77 -2.10
CA LEU A 95 2.48 -17.99 -1.49
C LEU A 95 1.63 -18.94 -2.33
N ALA A 96 0.79 -19.72 -1.66
CA ALA A 96 -0.28 -20.45 -2.35
C ALA A 96 -1.21 -19.46 -3.05
N PHE A 97 -1.65 -19.77 -4.27
CA PHE A 97 -2.42 -18.84 -5.09
C PHE A 97 -3.72 -18.37 -4.42
N LYS A 98 -4.39 -19.26 -3.67
CA LYS A 98 -5.56 -18.89 -2.85
C LYS A 98 -5.25 -17.82 -1.80
N VAL A 99 -4.06 -17.86 -1.20
CA VAL A 99 -3.61 -16.84 -0.22
C VAL A 99 -3.31 -15.52 -0.93
N VAL A 100 -2.70 -15.56 -2.12
CA VAL A 100 -2.48 -14.36 -2.95
C VAL A 100 -3.81 -13.66 -3.24
N VAL A 101 -4.80 -14.40 -3.74
CA VAL A 101 -6.11 -13.83 -4.08
C VAL A 101 -6.84 -13.32 -2.83
N GLN A 102 -6.74 -14.03 -1.69
CA GLN A 102 -7.32 -13.56 -0.42
C GLN A 102 -6.72 -12.22 0.02
N LEU A 103 -5.40 -12.08 0.05
CA LEU A 103 -4.72 -10.84 0.45
C LEU A 103 -5.07 -9.68 -0.51
N ALA A 104 -5.15 -9.97 -1.81
CA ALA A 104 -5.58 -9.00 -2.82
C ALA A 104 -7.04 -8.56 -2.63
N LEU A 105 -7.94 -9.48 -2.28
CA LEU A 105 -9.34 -9.19 -1.98
C LEU A 105 -9.48 -8.31 -0.74
N ASP A 106 -8.80 -8.66 0.34
CA ASP A 106 -8.82 -7.87 1.58
C ASP A 106 -8.34 -6.42 1.33
N LEU A 107 -7.22 -6.27 0.63
CA LEU A 107 -6.68 -4.96 0.26
C LEU A 107 -7.65 -4.18 -0.65
N SER A 108 -8.18 -4.83 -1.68
CA SER A 108 -9.07 -4.16 -2.63
C SER A 108 -10.41 -3.77 -2.01
N ARG A 109 -10.95 -4.57 -1.08
CA ARG A 109 -12.16 -4.23 -0.31
C ARG A 109 -11.92 -3.05 0.61
N GLY A 110 -10.79 -3.03 1.33
CA GLY A 110 -10.40 -1.88 2.16
C GLY A 110 -10.29 -0.59 1.34
N LEU A 111 -9.61 -0.62 0.19
CA LEU A 111 -9.51 0.56 -0.68
C LEU A 111 -10.85 0.95 -1.30
N SER A 112 -11.67 -0.03 -1.71
CA SER A 112 -13.02 0.25 -2.22
C SER A 112 -13.90 0.95 -1.19
N TYR A 113 -13.78 0.57 0.08
CA TYR A 113 -14.48 1.23 1.18
C TYR A 113 -13.97 2.66 1.40
N LEU A 114 -12.65 2.88 1.43
CA LEU A 114 -12.09 4.23 1.55
C LEU A 114 -12.56 5.13 0.39
N HIS A 115 -12.54 4.62 -0.83
CA HIS A 115 -12.99 5.35 -2.01
C HIS A 115 -14.49 5.67 -1.96
N SER A 116 -15.34 4.81 -1.39
CA SER A 116 -16.77 5.14 -1.20
C SER A 116 -16.99 6.24 -0.15
N GLU A 117 -16.11 6.33 0.85
CA GLU A 117 -16.08 7.42 1.83
C GLU A 117 -15.36 8.68 1.30
N ARG A 118 -15.00 8.71 0.01
CA ARG A 118 -14.23 9.79 -0.64
C ARG A 118 -12.88 10.04 0.02
N ILE A 119 -12.20 8.98 0.45
CA ILE A 119 -10.86 9.06 1.05
C ILE A 119 -9.85 8.47 0.07
N VAL A 120 -8.81 9.24 -0.21
CA VAL A 120 -7.64 8.81 -0.98
C VAL A 120 -6.52 8.49 0.00
N HIS A 121 -5.95 7.28 -0.08
CA HIS A 121 -4.93 6.83 0.86
C HIS A 121 -3.56 7.47 0.59
N ARG A 122 -3.15 7.60 -0.68
CA ARG A 122 -1.89 8.25 -1.13
C ARG A 122 -0.56 7.56 -0.77
N ASP A 123 -0.56 6.50 0.04
CA ASP A 123 0.65 5.72 0.37
C ASP A 123 0.33 4.22 0.47
N VAL A 124 -0.38 3.71 -0.53
CA VAL A 124 -0.68 2.27 -0.63
C VAL A 124 0.62 1.52 -0.95
N LYS A 125 1.10 0.77 0.03
CA LYS A 125 2.30 -0.09 -0.06
C LYS A 125 2.22 -1.20 0.97
N THR A 126 2.96 -2.29 0.77
CA THR A 126 2.92 -3.47 1.66
C THR A 126 3.46 -3.23 3.07
N GLU A 127 4.16 -2.12 3.33
CA GLU A 127 4.55 -1.67 4.68
C GLU A 127 3.36 -1.13 5.48
N ASN A 128 2.40 -0.53 4.79
CA ASN A 128 1.20 0.06 5.39
C ASN A 128 0.04 -0.95 5.43
N MET A 129 0.29 -2.22 5.10
CA MET A 129 -0.67 -3.30 5.23
C MET A 129 -0.26 -4.21 6.38
N LEU A 130 -1.16 -4.42 7.34
CA LEU A 130 -0.91 -5.25 8.52
C LEU A 130 -1.70 -6.55 8.43
N LEU A 131 -1.16 -7.62 9.01
CA LEU A 131 -1.80 -8.92 9.05
C LEU A 131 -2.14 -9.31 10.48
N ASP A 132 -3.35 -9.80 10.74
CA ASP A 132 -3.67 -10.44 12.02
C ASP A 132 -3.19 -11.90 12.09
N TYR A 133 -3.46 -12.58 13.21
CA TYR A 133 -3.07 -13.99 13.39
C TYR A 133 -3.74 -14.95 12.40
N GLN A 134 -4.89 -14.58 11.83
CA GLN A 134 -5.63 -15.37 10.85
C GLN A 134 -5.21 -15.04 9.41
N ARG A 135 -4.26 -14.10 9.22
CA ARG A 135 -3.82 -13.54 7.94
C ARG A 135 -4.90 -12.72 7.24
N ASN A 136 -5.84 -12.14 7.98
CA ASN A 136 -6.70 -11.10 7.41
C ASN A 136 -5.87 -9.82 7.29
N LEU A 137 -5.95 -9.17 6.13
CA LEU A 137 -5.22 -7.94 5.87
C LEU A 137 -6.04 -6.71 6.29
N LYS A 138 -5.38 -5.78 6.98
CA LYS A 138 -5.90 -4.46 7.30
C LYS A 138 -4.99 -3.35 6.78
N ILE A 139 -5.60 -2.36 6.15
CA ILE A 139 -4.95 -1.13 5.74
C ILE A 139 -4.66 -0.28 6.97
N ALA A 140 -3.40 0.13 7.11
CA ALA A 140 -2.91 1.01 8.14
C ALA A 140 -2.30 2.28 7.53
N ASP A 141 -1.92 3.21 8.40
CA ASP A 141 -1.19 4.43 8.07
C ASP A 141 -1.91 5.42 7.13
N PHE A 142 -2.75 6.25 7.73
CA PHE A 142 -3.44 7.36 7.07
C PHE A 142 -2.68 8.70 7.20
N GLY A 143 -1.38 8.69 7.54
CA GLY A 143 -0.62 9.92 7.83
C GLY A 143 -0.53 10.92 6.66
N VAL A 144 -0.85 10.48 5.44
CA VAL A 144 -0.96 11.32 4.25
C VAL A 144 -2.33 11.20 3.57
N ALA A 145 -3.28 10.48 4.16
CA ALA A 145 -4.59 10.29 3.57
C ALA A 145 -5.39 11.60 3.57
N ARG A 146 -6.21 11.80 2.53
CA ARG A 146 -6.99 13.03 2.35
C ARG A 146 -8.40 12.70 1.89
N VAL A 147 -9.34 13.57 2.24
CA VAL A 147 -10.64 13.59 1.57
C VAL A 147 -10.41 14.03 0.13
N GLU A 148 -10.94 13.27 -0.82
CA GLU A 148 -10.88 13.57 -2.24
C GLU A 148 -11.49 14.96 -2.50
N ALA A 149 -10.67 15.86 -3.02
CA ALA A 149 -11.12 17.20 -3.35
C ALA A 149 -12.04 17.20 -4.57
N GLN A 150 -12.97 18.16 -4.63
CA GLN A 150 -13.84 18.33 -5.81
C GLN A 150 -13.05 18.73 -7.06
N ASN A 151 -11.94 19.45 -6.87
CA ASN A 151 -11.03 19.81 -7.94
C ASN A 151 -9.72 19.02 -7.78
N PRO A 152 -9.31 18.20 -8.76
CA PRO A 152 -8.05 17.44 -8.70
C PRO A 152 -6.82 18.31 -8.49
N LYS A 153 -6.87 19.60 -8.87
CA LYS A 153 -5.77 20.56 -8.65
C LYS A 153 -5.52 20.85 -7.17
N ASP A 154 -6.47 20.53 -6.29
CA ASP A 154 -6.33 20.71 -4.84
C ASP A 154 -5.68 19.47 -4.19
N MET A 155 -5.55 18.36 -4.92
CA MET A 155 -4.78 17.18 -4.52
C MET A 155 -3.32 17.36 -4.92
N THR A 156 -2.61 18.27 -4.22
CA THR A 156 -1.18 18.54 -4.46
C THR A 156 -0.28 17.80 -3.47
N GLY A 157 0.97 17.52 -3.89
CA GLY A 157 2.05 17.02 -3.05
C GLY A 157 2.61 15.66 -3.50
N GLU A 158 3.93 15.59 -3.61
CA GLU A 158 4.72 14.38 -3.83
C GLU A 158 4.76 13.54 -2.54
N THR A 159 3.72 12.75 -2.31
CA THR A 159 3.61 11.89 -1.12
C THR A 159 3.40 10.45 -1.53
N GLY A 160 4.00 9.52 -0.79
CA GLY A 160 3.97 8.09 -1.06
C GLY A 160 5.37 7.51 -1.15
N THR A 161 5.47 6.22 -1.45
CA THR A 161 6.76 5.53 -1.62
C THR A 161 7.03 5.32 -3.11
N LEU A 162 8.16 5.82 -3.63
CA LEU A 162 8.41 6.01 -5.06
C LEU A 162 8.17 4.76 -5.93
N GLY A 163 8.49 3.56 -5.43
CA GLY A 163 8.23 2.30 -6.13
C GLY A 163 6.74 1.96 -6.35
N TYR A 164 5.83 2.65 -5.68
CA TYR A 164 4.38 2.39 -5.70
C TYR A 164 3.59 3.57 -6.28
N MET A 165 4.21 4.74 -6.47
CA MET A 165 3.52 5.95 -6.92
C MET A 165 3.08 5.84 -8.38
N ALA A 166 1.90 6.40 -8.66
CA ALA A 166 1.40 6.53 -10.02
C ALA A 166 2.21 7.57 -10.83
N PRO A 167 2.32 7.43 -12.16
CA PRO A 167 3.10 8.33 -13.00
C PRO A 167 2.69 9.81 -12.87
N GLU A 168 1.39 10.09 -12.75
CA GLU A 168 0.88 11.44 -12.58
C GLU A 168 1.26 12.06 -11.23
N VAL A 169 1.41 11.24 -10.18
CA VAL A 169 1.85 11.70 -8.86
C VAL A 169 3.34 12.01 -8.90
N LEU A 170 4.14 11.15 -9.52
CA LEU A 170 5.59 11.35 -9.72
C LEU A 170 5.91 12.58 -10.58
N ASP A 171 5.02 12.93 -11.50
CA ASP A 171 5.16 14.08 -12.41
C ASP A 171 4.53 15.37 -11.83
N GLY A 172 4.10 15.36 -10.57
CA GLY A 172 3.50 16.50 -9.88
C GLY A 172 2.18 16.98 -10.49
N LYS A 173 1.49 16.15 -11.26
CA LYS A 173 0.22 16.48 -11.91
C LYS A 173 -0.94 16.33 -10.92
N PRO A 174 -2.07 17.02 -11.15
CA PRO A 174 -3.32 16.76 -10.43
C PRO A 174 -3.71 15.28 -10.50
N TYR A 175 -4.12 14.70 -9.37
CA TYR A 175 -4.54 13.31 -9.28
C TYR A 175 -5.78 13.13 -8.39
N ASN A 176 -6.33 11.93 -8.39
CA ASN A 176 -7.52 11.54 -7.66
C ASN A 176 -7.33 10.13 -7.07
N ARG A 177 -8.40 9.51 -6.58
CA ARG A 177 -8.36 8.15 -6.01
C ARG A 177 -7.77 7.06 -6.94
N ARG A 178 -7.67 7.31 -8.25
CA ARG A 178 -7.05 6.36 -9.21
C ARG A 178 -5.55 6.19 -8.99
N CYS A 179 -4.88 7.06 -8.23
CA CYS A 179 -3.50 6.83 -7.82
C CYS A 179 -3.38 5.60 -6.91
N ASP A 180 -4.34 5.39 -6.00
CA ASP A 180 -4.35 4.21 -5.11
C ASP A 180 -4.56 2.92 -5.92
N VAL A 181 -5.32 2.97 -7.02
CA VAL A 181 -5.53 1.82 -7.92
C VAL A 181 -4.21 1.40 -8.59
N TYR A 182 -3.38 2.38 -8.99
CA TYR A 182 -2.06 2.10 -9.52
C TYR A 182 -1.17 1.41 -8.48
N SER A 183 -1.10 1.99 -7.28
CA SER A 183 -0.32 1.45 -6.17
C SER A 183 -0.80 0.07 -5.73
N PHE A 184 -2.12 -0.18 -5.81
CA PHE A 184 -2.70 -1.52 -5.64
C PHE A 184 -2.16 -2.51 -6.69
N GLY A 185 -2.06 -2.11 -7.96
CA GLY A 185 -1.49 -2.95 -9.02
C GLY A 185 -0.05 -3.38 -8.72
N ILE A 186 0.77 -2.46 -8.20
CA ILE A 186 2.14 -2.76 -7.74
C ILE A 186 2.13 -3.70 -6.54
N CYS A 187 1.28 -3.46 -5.53
CA CYS A 187 1.13 -4.35 -4.38
C CYS A 187 0.65 -5.75 -4.81
N LEU A 188 -0.24 -5.85 -5.79
CA LEU A 188 -0.73 -7.12 -6.30
C LEU A 188 0.40 -7.94 -6.93
N TRP A 189 1.27 -7.29 -7.70
CA TRP A 189 2.49 -7.90 -8.21
C TRP A 189 3.40 -8.36 -7.07
N GLU A 190 3.62 -7.51 -6.06
CA GLU A 190 4.46 -7.84 -4.89
C GLU A 190 3.92 -9.05 -4.12
N ILE A 191 2.59 -9.13 -3.92
CA ILE A 191 1.94 -10.26 -3.23
C ILE A 191 2.13 -11.55 -4.04
N TYR A 192 1.94 -11.50 -5.36
CA TYR A 192 2.08 -12.68 -6.22
C TYR A 192 3.54 -13.15 -6.30
N CYS A 193 4.47 -12.22 -6.54
CA CYS A 193 5.88 -12.52 -6.74
C CYS A 193 6.65 -12.70 -5.43
N CYS A 194 6.13 -12.21 -4.29
CA CYS A 194 6.86 -12.12 -3.02
C CYS A 194 8.26 -11.49 -3.20
N ASP A 195 8.35 -10.46 -4.04
CA ASP A 195 9.61 -9.85 -4.44
C ASP A 195 9.50 -8.33 -4.53
N MET A 196 10.64 -7.65 -4.56
CA MET A 196 10.69 -6.19 -4.70
C MET A 196 10.50 -5.79 -6.18
N PRO A 197 9.65 -4.80 -6.50
CA PRO A 197 9.31 -4.46 -7.89
C PRO A 197 10.48 -3.91 -8.72
N TYR A 198 11.39 -3.14 -8.10
CA TYR A 198 12.53 -2.51 -8.78
C TYR A 198 13.81 -2.64 -7.92
N PRO A 199 14.39 -3.85 -7.80
CA PRO A 199 15.50 -4.09 -6.86
C PRO A 199 16.81 -3.41 -7.28
N ASP A 200 17.02 -3.20 -8.58
CA ASP A 200 18.30 -2.75 -9.14
C ASP A 200 18.32 -1.26 -9.53
N LEU A 201 17.22 -0.54 -9.30
CA LEU A 201 17.07 0.85 -9.70
C LEU A 201 17.11 1.78 -8.50
N SER A 202 17.83 2.90 -8.64
CA SER A 202 17.72 3.98 -7.67
C SER A 202 16.34 4.62 -7.74
N PHE A 203 15.95 5.32 -6.68
CA PHE A 203 14.69 6.03 -6.61
C PHE A 203 14.48 7.05 -7.73
N ALA A 204 15.53 7.78 -8.11
CA ALA A 204 15.48 8.74 -9.21
C ALA A 204 15.27 8.03 -10.56
N ASP A 205 15.93 6.90 -10.75
CA ASP A 205 15.82 6.11 -11.99
C ASP A 205 14.42 5.49 -12.13
N VAL A 206 13.86 4.93 -11.05
CA VAL A 206 12.49 4.40 -11.04
C VAL A 206 11.51 5.50 -11.44
N SER A 207 11.60 6.68 -10.82
CA SER A 207 10.68 7.79 -11.09
C SER A 207 10.73 8.21 -12.56
N SER A 208 11.94 8.40 -13.10
CA SER A 208 12.16 8.75 -14.51
C SER A 208 11.65 7.66 -15.46
N ALA A 209 11.96 6.39 -15.19
CA ALA A 209 11.59 5.27 -16.06
C ALA A 209 10.08 4.99 -16.05
N VAL A 210 9.42 5.08 -14.89
CA VAL A 210 7.96 4.92 -14.78
C VAL A 210 7.22 6.00 -15.59
N VAL A 211 7.67 7.26 -15.48
CA VAL A 211 7.02 8.40 -16.15
C VAL A 211 7.35 8.46 -17.64
N ARG A 212 8.62 8.31 -18.02
CA ARG A 212 9.09 8.56 -19.39
C ARG A 212 9.16 7.32 -20.27
N GLN A 213 9.40 6.15 -19.68
CA GLN A 213 9.57 4.88 -20.42
C GLN A 213 8.39 3.92 -20.18
N ASN A 214 7.41 4.33 -19.38
CA ASN A 214 6.28 3.50 -18.97
C ASN A 214 6.72 2.17 -18.33
N LEU A 215 7.83 2.19 -17.57
CA LEU A 215 8.36 1.02 -16.87
C LEU A 215 7.32 0.44 -15.90
N ARG A 216 7.17 -0.89 -15.91
CA ARG A 216 6.36 -1.66 -14.96
C ARG A 216 7.12 -2.93 -14.55
N PRO A 217 6.84 -3.51 -13.38
CA PRO A 217 7.38 -4.80 -12.99
C PRO A 217 7.05 -5.90 -14.00
N ASP A 218 8.01 -6.78 -14.27
CA ASP A 218 7.82 -7.89 -15.20
C ASP A 218 6.89 -8.95 -14.59
N ILE A 219 5.83 -9.31 -15.31
CA ILE A 219 4.90 -10.35 -14.87
C ILE A 219 5.47 -11.72 -15.27
N PRO A 220 5.70 -12.65 -14.31
CA PRO A 220 6.20 -13.99 -14.63
C PRO A 220 5.26 -14.75 -15.57
N ARG A 221 5.81 -15.58 -16.46
CA ARG A 221 5.03 -16.37 -17.43
C ARG A 221 4.05 -17.36 -16.79
N CYS A 222 4.30 -17.79 -15.56
CA CYS A 222 3.42 -18.65 -14.78
C CYS A 222 2.25 -17.90 -14.12
N CYS A 223 2.20 -16.56 -14.22
CA CYS A 223 1.10 -15.77 -13.69
C CYS A 223 -0.20 -16.09 -14.44
N PRO A 224 -1.29 -16.49 -13.75
CA PRO A 224 -2.57 -16.69 -14.39
C PRO A 224 -3.03 -15.44 -15.14
N THR A 225 -3.53 -15.61 -16.37
CA THR A 225 -3.90 -14.50 -17.26
C THR A 225 -4.90 -13.55 -16.63
N ALA A 226 -5.84 -14.06 -15.82
CA ALA A 226 -6.81 -13.24 -15.10
C ALA A 226 -6.12 -12.25 -14.15
N LEU A 227 -5.17 -12.73 -13.34
CA LEU A 227 -4.45 -11.89 -12.38
C LEU A 227 -3.52 -10.90 -13.10
N ALA A 228 -2.80 -11.36 -14.13
CA ALA A 228 -1.94 -10.50 -14.95
C ALA A 228 -2.73 -9.37 -15.62
N THR A 229 -3.97 -9.65 -16.06
CA THR A 229 -4.85 -8.65 -16.66
C THR A 229 -5.28 -7.62 -15.63
N ILE A 230 -5.63 -8.03 -14.41
CA ILE A 230 -5.98 -7.11 -13.32
C ILE A 230 -4.79 -6.20 -13.00
N MET A 231 -3.58 -6.75 -12.81
CA MET A 231 -2.35 -5.95 -12.59
C MET A 231 -2.18 -4.90 -13.70
N LYS A 232 -2.28 -5.34 -14.96
CA LYS A 232 -2.13 -4.47 -16.13
C LYS A 232 -3.13 -3.33 -16.18
N ARG A 233 -4.39 -3.61 -15.91
CA ARG A 233 -5.44 -2.59 -15.87
C ARG A 233 -5.24 -1.61 -14.71
N CYS A 234 -4.81 -2.09 -13.56
CA CYS A 234 -4.61 -1.24 -12.37
C CYS A 234 -3.46 -0.23 -12.56
N TRP A 235 -2.35 -0.62 -13.19
CA TRP A 235 -1.18 0.25 -13.36
C TRP A 235 -1.09 0.95 -14.73
N GLU A 236 -2.21 1.09 -15.43
CA GLU A 236 -2.29 1.86 -16.68
C GLU A 236 -1.72 3.27 -16.52
N ALA A 237 -1.02 3.77 -17.54
CA ALA A 237 -0.41 5.10 -17.47
C ALA A 237 -1.47 6.20 -17.38
N ASN A 238 -2.58 6.05 -18.11
CA ASN A 238 -3.71 6.95 -18.04
C ASN A 238 -4.63 6.56 -16.84
N PRO A 239 -4.82 7.44 -15.85
CA PRO A 239 -5.67 7.17 -14.68
C PRO A 239 -7.12 6.80 -15.03
N GLU A 240 -7.66 7.38 -16.10
CA GLU A 240 -9.04 7.15 -16.55
C GLU A 240 -9.26 5.75 -17.12
N LYS A 241 -8.20 5.09 -17.59
CA LYS A 241 -8.25 3.70 -18.08
C LYS A 241 -8.21 2.66 -16.95
N ARG A 242 -7.82 3.08 -15.75
CA ARG A 242 -7.79 2.19 -14.58
C ARG A 242 -9.24 1.80 -14.22
N PRO A 243 -9.48 0.66 -13.58
CA PRO A 243 -10.78 0.34 -13.00
C PRO A 243 -11.04 1.15 -11.72
N GLU A 244 -12.29 1.25 -11.29
CA GLU A 244 -12.60 1.62 -9.90
C GLU A 244 -12.30 0.44 -8.97
N MET A 245 -11.99 0.69 -7.70
CA MET A 245 -11.67 -0.40 -6.76
C MET A 245 -12.84 -1.39 -6.57
N LYS A 246 -14.09 -0.92 -6.67
CA LYS A 246 -15.28 -1.80 -6.68
C LYS A 246 -15.24 -2.80 -7.84
N GLU A 247 -14.81 -2.37 -9.02
CA GLU A 247 -14.65 -3.27 -10.18
C GLU A 247 -13.48 -4.24 -9.96
N VAL A 248 -12.37 -3.77 -9.38
CA VAL A 248 -11.22 -4.63 -9.02
C VAL A 248 -11.65 -5.77 -8.09
N VAL A 249 -12.48 -5.48 -7.08
CA VAL A 249 -13.03 -6.51 -6.18
C VAL A 249 -13.79 -7.57 -6.99
N SER A 250 -14.72 -7.16 -7.86
CA SER A 250 -15.48 -8.11 -8.68
C SER A 250 -14.59 -8.94 -9.61
N LEU A 251 -13.55 -8.34 -10.19
CA LEU A 251 -12.60 -9.08 -11.03
C LEU A 251 -11.81 -10.12 -10.23
N LEU A 252 -11.40 -9.79 -9.00
CA LEU A 252 -10.68 -10.72 -8.12
C LEU A 252 -11.59 -11.84 -7.60
N GLU A 253 -12.86 -11.55 -7.30
CA GLU A 253 -13.84 -12.57 -6.90
C GLU A 253 -14.11 -13.59 -8.01
N ALA A 254 -13.99 -13.16 -9.28
CA ALA A 254 -14.12 -14.03 -10.44
C ALA A 254 -12.86 -14.87 -10.76
N VAL A 255 -11.74 -14.66 -10.05
CA VAL A 255 -10.51 -15.43 -10.27
C VAL A 255 -10.67 -16.86 -9.74
N ASP A 256 -10.57 -17.83 -10.64
CA ASP A 256 -10.57 -19.26 -10.28
C ASP A 256 -9.30 -19.64 -9.52
N THR A 257 -9.42 -19.86 -8.21
CA THR A 257 -8.32 -20.25 -7.33
C THR A 257 -8.05 -21.76 -7.32
N THR A 258 -8.88 -22.57 -7.98
CA THR A 258 -8.73 -24.04 -8.01
C THR A 258 -7.73 -24.53 -9.05
N LYS A 259 -7.49 -23.74 -10.11
CA LYS A 259 -6.61 -24.08 -11.23
C LYS A 259 -5.27 -23.34 -11.23
N GLY A 260 -5.05 -22.45 -10.27
CA GLY A 260 -3.82 -21.67 -10.16
C GLY A 260 -2.71 -22.44 -9.48
N GLY A 261 -1.80 -23.05 -10.25
CA GLY A 261 -0.49 -23.41 -9.73
C GLY A 261 0.24 -22.14 -9.29
N GLY A 262 0.53 -22.01 -8.00
CA GLY A 262 1.37 -20.92 -7.50
C GLY A 262 2.75 -20.95 -8.18
N MET A 263 3.56 -19.90 -7.99
CA MET A 263 4.97 -19.98 -8.40
C MET A 263 5.64 -21.16 -7.67
N ILE A 264 5.98 -22.21 -8.40
CA ILE A 264 6.81 -23.32 -7.89
C ILE A 264 8.26 -22.81 -7.88
N PRO A 265 8.99 -22.89 -6.76
CA PRO A 265 10.40 -22.51 -6.71
C PRO A 265 11.21 -23.33 -7.73
N GLU A 266 12.23 -22.72 -8.37
CA GLU A 266 13.08 -23.45 -9.33
C GLU A 266 13.76 -24.67 -8.67
N ASP A 267 14.06 -24.58 -7.38
CA ASP A 267 14.66 -25.65 -6.56
C ASP A 267 13.70 -26.81 -6.27
N GLN A 268 12.41 -26.70 -6.60
CA GLN A 268 11.38 -27.70 -6.38
C GLN A 268 10.79 -28.28 -7.67
N ARG A 269 11.47 -28.14 -8.82
CA ARG A 269 11.10 -28.96 -9.99
C ARG A 269 11.26 -30.44 -9.60
N PRO A 270 10.18 -31.23 -9.46
CA PRO A 270 10.34 -32.67 -9.51
C PRO A 270 10.86 -32.95 -10.93
N GLY A 271 11.88 -33.79 -11.06
CA GLY A 271 12.41 -34.19 -12.36
C GLY A 271 11.26 -34.40 -13.35
N CYS A 272 11.19 -33.52 -14.34
CA CYS A 272 10.21 -33.63 -15.39
C CYS A 272 10.62 -34.87 -16.20
N PHE A 273 9.93 -35.99 -15.97
CA PHE A 273 9.93 -37.15 -16.86
C PHE A 273 9.19 -36.80 -18.15
N CYS A 274 9.70 -35.82 -18.88
CA CYS A 274 9.46 -35.72 -20.32
C CYS A 274 10.73 -36.28 -20.96
N PHE A 275 10.60 -37.52 -21.40
CA PHE A 275 11.62 -38.27 -22.10
C PHE A 275 12.35 -37.43 -23.16
N VAL A 276 13.67 -37.64 -23.17
CA VAL A 276 14.62 -37.43 -24.25
C VAL A 276 13.97 -37.42 -25.64
N SER A 277 14.29 -36.39 -26.42
CA SER A 277 14.71 -36.55 -27.81
C SER A 277 15.50 -35.32 -28.22
N GLY A 278 16.83 -35.41 -28.12
CA GLY A 278 17.71 -34.51 -28.84
C GLY A 278 17.50 -34.72 -30.33
N ARG A 279 17.46 -33.61 -31.08
CA ARG A 279 17.77 -33.58 -32.51
C ARG A 279 18.42 -32.24 -32.84
N GLY A 280 19.72 -32.29 -33.14
CA GLY A 280 20.32 -31.38 -34.11
C GLY A 280 19.72 -31.62 -35.50
N PRO A 281 20.07 -30.82 -36.52
CA PRO A 281 21.46 -30.56 -36.93
C PRO A 281 22.03 -29.22 -36.44
#